data_AF-G4ZZS3-F1
#
_entry.id   AF-G4ZZS3-F1
#
_cell.length_a   1.000
_cell.length_b   1.000
_cell.length_c   1.000
_cell.angle_alpha   90.00
_cell.angle_beta   90.00
_cell.angle_gamma   90.00
#
_symmetry.space_group_name_H-M   'P 1'
#
loop_
_entity.id
_entity.type
_entity.pdbx_description
1 polymer ?
#
loop_
_entity_poly.entity_id
_entity_poly.type
_entity_poly.pdbx_seq_one_letter_code
_entity_poly.pdbx_strand_id
1 'polypeptide(L)'
;MVKLFCAIVGAAGSAFPVDIDAGQSVGDLKDATKAKNPATITCDAKDLQLFLAKTEGGAWLVSDSEDVKKLKKGEKTVAVEALTSEEKELQGESGLQKVLKGMQKPSTDQIHVLVVVPEQEHAQTGLWLVTGSVGNALNTKGIRCKLYWMATLRIGYYDPTRCIGNKNVAFWYEDKKLCFHVLFETSTCFYMLSLHRNTASLRANSVSFIENAALLFETDLRTGPQTLGSPLTNQVVETRVAPANAVSTDLQRVFYCDYVPDDSESPQNTVSSISLTTSVSNLDPSTDEFRFQRIEDEKFFLPYGKAESCHLVSRKQSRDHKREFAKYDRDSNNRLALSREMHGWFDGMSIEVPIVNMLPGSVEENQSIGNRRKVLCERVVLVCVSLLTFACRSRSS
;
A
#
# COMPACT_ATOMS: atom_id res chain seq x y z
N MET A 1 27.90 19.98 -36.61
CA MET A 1 27.33 20.02 -35.25
C MET A 1 26.38 21.21 -35.08
N VAL A 2 25.15 20.93 -34.67
CA VAL A 2 24.04 21.84 -34.39
C VAL A 2 23.62 21.63 -32.94
N LYS A 3 23.29 22.71 -32.23
CA LYS A 3 22.82 22.66 -30.86
C LYS A 3 21.33 22.95 -30.82
N LEU A 4 20.53 21.97 -30.41
CA LEU A 4 19.09 22.06 -30.30
C LEU A 4 18.68 22.04 -28.84
N PHE A 5 17.80 22.95 -28.44
CA PHE A 5 17.19 22.93 -27.12
C PHE A 5 15.87 22.19 -27.16
N CYS A 6 15.78 21.14 -26.35
CA CYS A 6 14.64 20.24 -26.28
C CYS A 6 13.84 20.50 -24.99
N ALA A 7 12.51 20.39 -25.06
CA ALA A 7 11.63 20.48 -23.90
C ALA A 7 10.68 19.27 -23.88
N ILE A 8 10.49 18.66 -22.71
CA ILE A 8 9.58 17.53 -22.54
C ILE A 8 8.16 18.06 -22.32
N VAL A 9 7.22 17.60 -23.13
CA VAL A 9 5.82 18.01 -23.05
C VAL A 9 5.13 17.26 -21.94
N GLY A 10 4.44 17.97 -21.04
CA GLY A 10 3.72 17.39 -19.91
C GLY A 10 4.59 17.04 -18.69
N ALA A 11 5.89 17.32 -18.72
CA ALA A 11 6.79 17.14 -17.58
C ALA A 11 7.38 18.49 -17.14
N ALA A 12 7.33 18.78 -15.84
CA ALA A 12 7.94 19.99 -15.30
C ALA A 12 9.48 19.93 -15.43
N GLY A 13 10.07 20.96 -16.02
CA GLY A 13 11.51 21.00 -16.25
C GLY A 13 11.95 22.11 -17.19
N SER A 14 13.23 22.47 -17.10
CA SER A 14 13.86 23.39 -18.04
C SER A 14 14.22 22.68 -19.35
N ALA A 15 14.30 23.45 -20.43
CA ALA A 15 14.82 22.94 -21.69
C ALA A 15 16.29 22.55 -21.56
N PHE A 16 16.69 21.50 -22.26
CA PHE A 16 18.04 20.96 -22.19
C PHE A 16 18.70 20.93 -23.58
N PRO A 17 20.02 21.16 -23.65
CA PRO A 17 20.74 21.16 -24.92
C PRO A 17 21.06 19.74 -25.38
N VAL A 18 20.88 19.51 -26.68
CA VAL A 18 21.31 18.32 -27.42
C VAL A 18 22.22 18.78 -28.55
N ASP A 19 23.45 18.29 -28.55
CA ASP A 19 24.43 18.54 -29.61
C ASP A 19 24.39 17.37 -30.60
N ILE A 20 24.15 17.66 -31.88
CA ILE A 20 23.97 16.63 -32.93
C ILE A 20 24.60 17.06 -34.24
N ASP A 21 25.07 16.13 -35.08
CA ASP A 21 25.56 16.52 -36.40
C ASP A 21 24.40 16.81 -37.38
N ALA A 22 24.56 17.80 -38.25
CA ALA A 22 23.52 18.17 -39.20
C ALA A 22 23.24 17.05 -40.22
N GLY A 23 24.23 16.21 -40.52
CA GLY A 23 24.09 15.05 -41.42
C GLY A 23 23.39 13.84 -40.79
N GLN A 24 23.08 13.87 -39.50
CA GLN A 24 22.41 12.76 -38.80
C GLN A 24 20.88 12.75 -39.03
N SER A 25 20.27 11.64 -38.64
CA SER A 25 18.83 11.39 -38.75
C SER A 25 18.06 11.88 -37.51
N VAL A 26 16.73 11.90 -37.61
CA VAL A 26 15.86 12.09 -36.46
C VAL A 26 15.98 10.92 -35.47
N GLY A 27 16.26 9.70 -35.95
CA GLY A 27 16.56 8.55 -35.09
C GLY A 27 17.75 8.81 -34.17
N ASP A 28 18.86 9.31 -34.73
CA ASP A 28 20.04 9.71 -33.95
C ASP A 28 19.70 10.82 -32.93
N LEU A 29 18.78 11.73 -33.29
CA LEU A 29 18.28 12.76 -32.38
C LEU A 29 17.46 12.17 -31.22
N LYS A 30 16.62 11.15 -31.48
CA LYS A 30 15.88 10.44 -30.43
C LYS A 30 16.87 9.79 -29.44
N ASP A 31 17.91 9.13 -29.93
CA ASP A 31 18.94 8.51 -29.10
C ASP A 31 19.71 9.54 -28.25
N ALA A 32 20.16 10.63 -28.87
CA ALA A 32 20.86 11.71 -28.17
C ALA A 32 19.98 12.39 -27.11
N THR A 33 18.68 12.54 -27.39
CA THR A 33 17.70 13.10 -26.45
C THR A 33 17.53 12.20 -25.23
N LYS A 34 17.33 10.89 -25.44
CA LYS A 34 17.23 9.90 -24.35
C LYS A 34 18.49 9.90 -23.48
N ALA A 35 19.68 9.94 -24.10
CA ALA A 35 20.94 9.92 -23.37
C ALA A 35 21.14 11.14 -22.45
N LYS A 36 20.53 12.30 -22.77
CA LYS A 36 20.59 13.50 -21.94
C LYS A 36 19.64 13.48 -20.74
N ASN A 37 18.55 12.73 -20.82
CA ASN A 37 17.55 12.67 -19.75
C ASN A 37 17.02 11.25 -19.48
N PRO A 38 17.89 10.29 -19.08
CA PRO A 38 17.51 8.89 -18.91
C PRO A 38 16.58 8.63 -17.72
N ALA A 39 16.54 9.54 -16.73
CA ALA A 39 15.65 9.40 -15.58
C ALA A 39 14.20 9.77 -15.92
N THR A 40 13.99 10.75 -16.81
CA THR A 40 12.65 11.14 -17.26
C THR A 40 12.18 10.34 -18.48
N ILE A 41 13.09 9.96 -19.37
CA ILE A 41 12.78 9.20 -20.59
C ILE A 41 13.03 7.71 -20.35
N THR A 42 11.98 7.00 -19.95
CA THR A 42 12.05 5.58 -19.59
C THR A 42 11.76 4.63 -20.76
N CYS A 43 11.11 5.10 -21.84
CA CYS A 43 10.80 4.30 -23.04
C CYS A 43 12.02 4.10 -23.94
N ASP A 44 11.91 3.21 -24.94
CA ASP A 44 12.95 3.08 -25.97
C ASP A 44 13.03 4.35 -26.81
N ALA A 45 14.24 4.71 -27.26
CA ALA A 45 14.44 5.93 -28.04
C ALA A 45 13.58 5.96 -29.30
N LYS A 46 13.37 4.81 -29.96
CA LYS A 46 12.51 4.68 -31.14
C LYS A 46 11.06 5.15 -30.89
N ASP A 47 10.57 4.98 -29.65
CA ASP A 47 9.20 5.29 -29.25
C ASP A 47 9.01 6.77 -28.92
N LEU A 48 10.08 7.54 -28.70
CA LEU A 48 9.98 8.99 -28.48
C LEU A 48 9.34 9.67 -29.67
N GLN A 49 8.38 10.56 -29.44
CA GLN A 49 7.81 11.38 -30.50
C GLN A 49 8.44 12.77 -30.45
N LEU A 50 9.03 13.21 -31.56
CA LEU A 50 9.70 14.50 -31.66
C LEU A 50 8.94 15.42 -32.61
N PHE A 51 8.79 16.68 -32.20
CA PHE A 51 8.11 17.71 -32.99
C PHE A 51 8.95 18.99 -33.05
N LEU A 52 8.82 19.75 -34.12
CA LEU A 52 9.45 21.07 -34.22
C LEU A 52 8.69 22.10 -33.39
N ALA A 53 9.37 22.78 -32.48
CA ALA A 53 8.84 23.90 -31.71
C ALA A 53 8.82 25.18 -32.55
N LYS A 54 7.99 25.23 -33.59
CA LYS A 54 7.89 26.39 -34.48
C LYS A 54 6.50 27.02 -34.48
N THR A 55 6.44 28.33 -34.64
CA THR A 55 5.19 29.06 -34.89
C THR A 55 4.70 28.85 -36.33
N GLU A 56 3.48 29.31 -36.64
CA GLU A 56 2.94 29.29 -38.00
C GLU A 56 3.85 30.04 -39.00
N GLY A 57 4.50 31.11 -38.55
CA GLY A 57 5.47 31.89 -39.34
C GLY A 57 6.85 31.24 -39.49
N GLY A 58 7.06 30.02 -38.99
CA GLY A 58 8.32 29.29 -39.12
C GLY A 58 9.45 29.75 -38.18
N ALA A 59 9.14 30.59 -37.18
CA ALA A 59 10.08 30.98 -36.14
C ALA A 59 10.06 30.00 -34.96
N TRP A 60 11.18 29.83 -34.25
CA TRP A 60 11.26 28.99 -33.05
C TRP A 60 10.45 29.57 -31.88
N LEU A 61 9.97 28.69 -30.99
CA LEU A 61 9.32 29.13 -29.75
C LEU A 61 10.33 29.82 -28.83
N VAL A 62 10.05 31.05 -28.44
CA VAL A 62 10.89 31.82 -27.52
C VAL A 62 10.70 31.34 -26.09
N SER A 63 11.79 31.18 -25.35
CA SER A 63 11.83 30.67 -23.97
C SER A 63 10.93 31.43 -22.98
N ASP A 64 10.66 32.71 -23.27
CA ASP A 64 9.89 33.64 -22.42
C ASP A 64 8.42 33.77 -22.82
N SER A 65 7.97 33.06 -23.86
CA SER A 65 6.55 33.04 -24.22
C SER A 65 5.71 32.41 -23.11
N GLU A 66 4.46 32.82 -23.00
CA GLU A 66 3.54 32.32 -21.97
C GLU A 66 3.35 30.79 -22.08
N ASP A 67 3.25 30.27 -23.31
CA ASP A 67 3.15 28.84 -23.57
C ASP A 67 4.40 28.07 -23.11
N VAL A 68 5.60 28.61 -23.33
CA VAL A 68 6.83 27.93 -22.90
C VAL A 68 7.02 28.01 -21.39
N LYS A 69 6.56 29.07 -20.73
CA LYS A 69 6.55 29.14 -19.25
C LYS A 69 5.63 28.09 -18.64
N LYS A 70 4.44 27.89 -19.23
CA LYS A 70 3.50 26.83 -18.84
C LYS A 70 4.04 25.45 -19.12
N LEU A 71 4.64 25.25 -20.30
CA LEU A 71 5.34 24.02 -20.67
C LEU A 71 6.41 23.62 -19.64
N LYS A 72 7.24 24.57 -19.19
CA LYS A 72 8.28 24.32 -18.17
C LYS A 72 7.72 23.94 -16.80
N LYS A 73 6.46 24.29 -16.52
CA LYS A 73 5.73 23.86 -15.32
C LYS A 73 5.04 22.50 -15.49
N GLY A 74 5.12 21.89 -16.67
CA GLY A 74 4.45 20.62 -17.01
C GLY A 74 3.01 20.78 -17.51
N GLU A 75 2.53 22.01 -17.74
CA GLU A 75 1.20 22.26 -18.28
C GLU A 75 1.18 22.10 -19.81
N LYS A 76 0.12 21.49 -20.36
CA LYS A 76 -0.13 21.44 -21.81
C LYS A 76 -1.03 22.60 -22.19
N THR A 77 -0.62 23.41 -23.15
CA THR A 77 -1.45 24.49 -23.71
C THR A 77 -1.97 24.09 -25.09
N VAL A 78 -3.09 24.69 -25.51
CA VAL A 78 -3.68 24.44 -26.85
C VAL A 78 -2.65 24.67 -27.97
N ALA A 79 -1.76 25.65 -27.81
CA ALA A 79 -0.69 25.92 -28.78
C ALA A 79 0.35 24.79 -28.82
N VAL A 80 0.74 24.24 -27.66
CA VAL A 80 1.66 23.10 -27.58
C VAL A 80 1.00 21.83 -28.14
N GLU A 81 -0.26 21.57 -27.81
CA GLU A 81 -1.02 20.42 -28.32
C GLU A 81 -1.15 20.45 -29.84
N ALA A 82 -1.43 21.63 -30.41
CA ALA A 82 -1.48 21.81 -31.86
C ALA A 82 -0.11 21.56 -32.54
N LEU A 83 1.00 21.75 -31.83
CA LEU A 83 2.35 21.48 -32.35
C LEU A 83 2.73 20.00 -32.22
N THR A 84 2.12 19.27 -31.30
CA THR A 84 2.36 17.84 -31.06
C THR A 84 1.30 16.93 -31.68
N SER A 85 0.59 17.38 -32.72
CA SER A 85 -0.35 16.55 -33.48
C SER A 85 0.40 15.46 -34.26
N GLU A 86 -0.12 14.24 -34.33
CA GLU A 86 0.50 13.07 -34.98
C GLU A 86 0.99 13.35 -36.42
N GLU A 87 0.24 14.15 -37.20
CA GLU A 87 0.62 14.53 -38.58
C GLU A 87 1.93 15.33 -38.68
N LYS A 88 2.38 15.91 -37.56
CA LYS A 88 3.59 16.74 -37.46
C LYS A 88 4.77 15.98 -36.85
N GLU A 89 4.62 14.69 -36.54
CA GLU A 89 5.68 13.88 -35.94
C GLU A 89 6.86 13.72 -36.92
N LEU A 90 8.06 13.97 -36.40
CA LEU A 90 9.30 13.77 -37.15
C LEU A 90 9.60 12.27 -37.31
N GLN A 91 9.70 11.83 -38.57
CA GLN A 91 10.00 10.44 -38.92
C GLN A 91 11.47 10.11 -38.69
N GLY A 92 11.75 8.98 -38.05
CA GLY A 92 13.10 8.60 -37.58
C GLY A 92 14.14 8.53 -38.71
N GLU A 93 13.75 8.07 -39.89
CA GLU A 93 14.60 7.96 -41.08
C GLU A 93 14.85 9.30 -41.79
N SER A 94 14.17 10.37 -41.39
CA SER A 94 14.38 11.70 -41.98
C SER A 94 15.71 12.30 -41.54
N GLY A 95 16.51 12.77 -42.51
CA GLY A 95 17.73 13.53 -42.22
C GLY A 95 17.43 14.91 -41.64
N LEU A 96 18.19 15.35 -40.65
CA LEU A 96 18.01 16.65 -39.99
C LEU A 96 18.17 17.82 -40.96
N GLN A 97 19.03 17.72 -41.98
CA GLN A 97 19.15 18.75 -43.02
C GLN A 97 17.83 19.02 -43.76
N LYS A 98 17.03 17.97 -43.98
CA LYS A 98 15.72 18.08 -44.63
C LYS A 98 14.70 18.69 -43.65
N VAL A 99 14.70 18.21 -42.41
CA VAL A 99 13.77 18.67 -41.35
C VAL A 99 13.99 20.15 -41.00
N LEU A 100 15.24 20.59 -40.93
CA LEU A 100 15.61 21.96 -40.57
C LEU A 100 15.69 22.91 -41.78
N LYS A 101 15.31 22.44 -42.99
CA LYS A 101 15.38 23.25 -44.21
C LYS A 101 14.42 24.44 -44.13
N GLY A 102 14.94 25.65 -44.36
CA GLY A 102 14.14 26.88 -44.32
C GLY A 102 13.85 27.40 -42.91
N MET A 103 14.37 26.73 -41.87
CA MET A 103 14.28 27.22 -40.49
C MET A 103 15.38 28.24 -40.21
N GLN A 104 15.08 29.16 -39.30
CA GLN A 104 16.10 30.07 -38.76
C GLN A 104 17.18 29.25 -38.04
N LYS A 105 18.43 29.73 -38.09
CA LYS A 105 19.54 29.06 -37.40
C LYS A 105 19.24 29.02 -35.88
N PRO A 106 19.31 27.83 -35.24
CA PRO A 106 19.12 27.69 -33.80
C PRO A 106 19.98 28.66 -32.98
N SER A 107 19.38 29.34 -32.00
CA SER A 107 20.06 30.25 -31.07
C SER A 107 19.76 29.90 -29.61
N THR A 108 20.33 30.66 -28.67
CA THR A 108 19.94 30.57 -27.25
C THR A 108 18.53 31.13 -27.05
N ASP A 109 17.95 30.85 -25.88
CA ASP A 109 16.64 31.37 -25.43
C ASP A 109 15.46 30.97 -26.33
N GLN A 110 15.60 29.84 -27.03
CA GLN A 110 14.60 29.25 -27.89
C GLN A 110 14.43 27.76 -27.61
N ILE A 111 13.22 27.25 -27.81
CA ILE A 111 12.92 25.82 -27.85
C ILE A 111 12.86 25.42 -29.32
N HIS A 112 13.57 24.35 -29.67
CA HIS A 112 13.69 23.87 -31.04
C HIS A 112 12.92 22.58 -31.25
N VAL A 113 12.92 21.70 -30.25
CA VAL A 113 12.28 20.39 -30.31
C VAL A 113 11.37 20.19 -29.10
N LEU A 114 10.13 19.79 -29.35
CA LEU A 114 9.23 19.27 -28.33
C LEU A 114 9.38 17.75 -28.30
N VAL A 115 9.63 17.22 -27.11
CA VAL A 115 9.79 15.79 -26.86
C VAL A 115 8.52 15.34 -26.17
N VAL A 116 7.70 14.57 -26.87
CA VAL A 116 6.61 13.83 -26.24
C VAL A 116 7.19 12.46 -25.94
N VAL A 117 7.33 12.19 -24.65
CA VAL A 117 7.46 10.81 -24.19
C VAL A 117 6.04 10.28 -24.32
N PRO A 118 5.77 9.30 -25.20
CA PRO A 118 4.47 8.66 -25.18
C PRO A 118 4.25 8.27 -23.73
N GLU A 119 3.07 8.57 -23.20
CA GLU A 119 2.57 7.69 -22.16
C GLU A 119 2.77 6.32 -22.78
N GLN A 120 3.65 5.51 -22.18
CA GLN A 120 3.68 4.12 -22.55
C GLN A 120 2.20 3.77 -22.57
N GLU A 121 1.68 3.30 -23.70
CA GLU A 121 0.50 2.45 -23.62
C GLU A 121 0.92 1.47 -22.55
N HIS A 122 0.46 1.73 -21.32
CA HIS A 122 0.75 0.89 -20.20
C HIS A 122 0.20 -0.41 -20.70
N ALA A 123 1.11 -1.31 -21.08
CA ALA A 123 0.78 -2.55 -21.77
C ALA A 123 -0.45 -3.07 -21.06
N GLN A 124 -1.62 -2.91 -21.72
CA GLN A 124 -2.96 -3.14 -21.20
C GLN A 124 -3.05 -3.04 -19.68
N THR A 125 -3.36 -1.91 -19.01
CA THR A 125 -3.60 -1.82 -17.52
C THR A 125 -3.48 -3.18 -16.84
N GLY A 126 -2.24 -3.60 -16.55
CA GLY A 126 -1.87 -5.01 -16.45
C GLY A 126 -2.61 -5.66 -15.31
N LEU A 127 -3.76 -6.25 -15.60
CA LEU A 127 -4.50 -6.96 -14.59
C LEU A 127 -3.76 -8.26 -14.33
N TRP A 128 -3.52 -8.54 -13.07
CA TRP A 128 -2.96 -9.79 -12.60
C TRP A 128 -4.06 -10.51 -11.85
N LEU A 129 -4.34 -11.73 -12.26
CA LEU A 129 -5.24 -12.61 -11.54
C LEU A 129 -4.41 -13.46 -10.58
N VAL A 130 -4.75 -13.38 -9.29
CA VAL A 130 -4.25 -14.32 -8.29
C VAL A 130 -5.34 -15.35 -8.03
N THR A 131 -4.99 -16.61 -8.27
CA THR A 131 -5.87 -17.77 -8.10
C THR A 131 -5.26 -18.72 -7.09
N GLY A 132 -6.09 -19.50 -6.40
CA GLY A 132 -5.58 -20.49 -5.49
C GLY A 132 -6.61 -21.07 -4.55
N SER A 133 -6.12 -21.86 -3.58
CA SER A 133 -6.96 -22.46 -2.56
C SER A 133 -6.25 -22.59 -1.22
N VAL A 134 -7.03 -22.55 -0.14
CA VAL A 134 -6.58 -22.87 1.21
C VAL A 134 -7.25 -24.18 1.66
N GLY A 135 -6.44 -25.19 1.95
CA GLY A 135 -6.90 -26.48 2.44
C GLY A 135 -7.50 -26.41 3.85
N ASN A 136 -8.40 -27.35 4.18
CA ASN A 136 -9.04 -27.47 5.50
C ASN A 136 -9.67 -26.17 6.04
N ALA A 137 -10.09 -25.28 5.13
CA ALA A 137 -10.54 -23.95 5.50
C ALA A 137 -11.86 -23.94 6.28
N LEU A 138 -12.74 -24.93 6.03
CA LEU A 138 -13.98 -25.11 6.81
C LEU A 138 -13.74 -25.45 8.29
N ASN A 139 -12.58 -26.00 8.64
CA ASN A 139 -12.28 -26.40 10.01
C ASN A 139 -11.53 -25.30 10.79
N THR A 140 -11.17 -24.20 10.14
CA THR A 140 -10.28 -23.18 10.69
C THR A 140 -10.95 -21.82 10.59
N LYS A 141 -11.20 -21.21 11.76
CA LYS A 141 -11.90 -19.93 11.85
C LYS A 141 -11.06 -18.79 11.28
N GLY A 142 -11.71 -17.86 10.57
CA GLY A 142 -11.11 -16.59 10.18
C GLY A 142 -10.31 -16.59 8.88
N ILE A 143 -10.16 -17.70 8.18
CA ILE A 143 -9.43 -17.75 6.90
C ILE A 143 -10.11 -16.84 5.85
N ARG A 144 -11.42 -17.00 5.60
CA ARG A 144 -12.14 -16.18 4.62
C ARG A 144 -12.10 -14.69 4.97
N CYS A 145 -12.30 -14.36 6.24
CA CYS A 145 -12.15 -13.01 6.80
C CYS A 145 -10.76 -12.42 6.48
N LYS A 146 -9.69 -13.20 6.73
CA LYS A 146 -8.31 -12.80 6.47
C LYS A 146 -8.08 -12.53 4.98
N LEU A 147 -8.59 -13.37 4.10
CA LEU A 147 -8.43 -13.19 2.65
C LEU A 147 -9.16 -11.95 2.11
N TYR A 148 -10.38 -11.67 2.57
CA TYR A 148 -11.09 -10.42 2.24
C TYR A 148 -10.29 -9.19 2.67
N TRP A 149 -9.76 -9.21 3.89
CA TRP A 149 -8.93 -8.12 4.40
C TRP A 149 -7.64 -7.92 3.58
N MET A 150 -6.95 -9.01 3.24
CA MET A 150 -5.74 -8.98 2.41
C MET A 150 -6.02 -8.41 1.02
N ALA A 151 -7.15 -8.82 0.40
CA ALA A 151 -7.56 -8.29 -0.90
C ALA A 151 -7.88 -6.80 -0.80
N THR A 152 -8.55 -6.35 0.25
CA THR A 152 -8.85 -4.92 0.45
C THR A 152 -7.60 -4.08 0.61
N LEU A 153 -6.64 -4.52 1.43
CA LEU A 153 -5.39 -3.78 1.61
C LEU A 153 -4.60 -3.61 0.32
N ARG A 154 -4.64 -4.63 -0.53
CA ARG A 154 -3.90 -4.66 -1.80
C ARG A 154 -4.73 -4.17 -2.98
N ILE A 155 -5.86 -3.52 -2.71
CA ILE A 155 -6.74 -2.94 -3.73
C ILE A 155 -7.12 -4.02 -4.77
N GLY A 156 -7.59 -5.16 -4.26
CA GLY A 156 -8.09 -6.25 -5.07
C GLY A 156 -9.46 -5.93 -5.67
N TYR A 157 -9.72 -6.51 -6.83
CA TYR A 157 -10.97 -6.40 -7.58
C TYR A 157 -11.58 -7.77 -7.78
N TYR A 158 -12.92 -7.79 -7.86
CA TYR A 158 -13.64 -8.97 -8.25
C TYR A 158 -13.34 -9.30 -9.72
N ASP A 159 -13.16 -10.58 -10.00
CA ASP A 159 -13.08 -11.09 -11.36
C ASP A 159 -14.50 -11.17 -11.97
N PRO A 160 -14.84 -10.36 -12.99
CA PRO A 160 -16.17 -10.40 -13.62
C PRO A 160 -16.49 -11.74 -14.27
N THR A 161 -15.46 -12.53 -14.61
CA THR A 161 -15.64 -13.88 -15.18
C THR A 161 -16.08 -14.90 -14.12
N ARG A 162 -15.96 -14.56 -12.83
CA ARG A 162 -16.37 -15.41 -11.71
C ARG A 162 -17.56 -14.81 -10.96
N CYS A 163 -18.75 -15.22 -11.37
CA CYS A 163 -20.00 -14.91 -10.69
C CYS A 163 -20.70 -16.14 -10.12
N ILE A 164 -21.48 -15.94 -9.07
CA ILE A 164 -22.50 -16.89 -8.57
C ILE A 164 -23.84 -16.17 -8.66
N GLY A 165 -24.68 -16.58 -9.62
CA GLY A 165 -25.85 -15.81 -10.02
C GLY A 165 -25.43 -14.45 -10.58
N ASN A 166 -25.99 -13.37 -10.04
CA ASN A 166 -25.72 -11.99 -10.49
C ASN A 166 -24.68 -11.26 -9.63
N LYS A 167 -23.91 -11.98 -8.79
CA LYS A 167 -22.89 -11.37 -7.91
C LYS A 167 -21.51 -11.92 -8.25
N ASN A 168 -20.54 -11.03 -8.40
CA ASN A 168 -19.15 -11.44 -8.53
C ASN A 168 -18.66 -12.01 -7.19
N VAL A 169 -17.83 -13.04 -7.25
CA VAL A 169 -17.36 -13.76 -6.05
C VAL A 169 -15.86 -13.92 -6.09
N ALA A 170 -15.19 -13.33 -5.10
CA ALA A 170 -13.75 -13.43 -4.93
C ALA A 170 -13.32 -14.68 -4.14
N PHE A 171 -14.16 -15.15 -3.22
CA PHE A 171 -13.86 -16.26 -2.29
C PHE A 171 -15.07 -17.19 -2.14
N TRP A 172 -14.88 -18.48 -2.40
CA TRP A 172 -15.92 -19.51 -2.33
C TRP A 172 -15.37 -20.84 -1.85
N TYR A 173 -16.23 -21.73 -1.36
CA TYR A 173 -15.82 -23.07 -0.95
C TYR A 173 -16.01 -24.09 -2.07
N GLU A 174 -15.02 -24.97 -2.20
CA GLU A 174 -15.10 -26.23 -2.96
C GLU A 174 -14.70 -27.35 -1.99
N ASP A 175 -15.68 -28.17 -1.61
CA ASP A 175 -15.55 -29.17 -0.55
C ASP A 175 -15.02 -28.57 0.78
N LYS A 176 -13.80 -28.94 1.17
CA LYS A 176 -13.12 -28.45 2.38
C LYS A 176 -12.09 -27.35 2.11
N LYS A 177 -11.99 -26.90 0.86
CA LYS A 177 -11.04 -25.88 0.41
C LYS A 177 -11.76 -24.54 0.24
N LEU A 178 -11.12 -23.46 0.65
CA LEU A 178 -11.55 -22.11 0.28
C LEU A 178 -10.76 -21.69 -0.96
N CYS A 179 -11.44 -21.62 -2.09
CA CYS A 179 -10.90 -21.17 -3.37
C CYS A 179 -11.03 -19.64 -3.48
N PHE A 180 -10.10 -19.03 -4.23
CA PHE A 180 -10.10 -17.59 -4.45
C PHE A 180 -9.66 -17.19 -5.84
N HIS A 181 -10.28 -16.13 -6.36
CA HIS A 181 -9.95 -15.42 -7.59
C HIS A 181 -10.01 -13.91 -7.28
N VAL A 182 -8.87 -13.23 -7.35
CA VAL A 182 -8.80 -11.78 -7.12
C VAL A 182 -7.94 -11.12 -8.18
N LEU A 183 -8.48 -10.09 -8.83
CA LEU A 183 -7.78 -9.28 -9.80
C LEU A 183 -7.03 -8.13 -9.11
N PHE A 184 -5.87 -7.77 -9.64
CA PHE A 184 -5.08 -6.64 -9.18
C PHE A 184 -4.58 -5.85 -10.38
N GLU A 185 -4.73 -4.53 -10.34
CA GLU A 185 -4.14 -3.65 -11.35
C GLU A 185 -2.65 -3.49 -11.07
N THR A 186 -1.82 -3.49 -12.13
CA THR A 186 -0.48 -2.89 -12.03
C THR A 186 -0.65 -1.39 -11.85
N SER A 187 -0.66 -0.94 -10.60
CA SER A 187 -0.54 0.46 -10.26
C SER A 187 0.87 0.73 -9.78
N THR A 188 1.47 1.83 -10.25
CA THR A 188 2.57 2.48 -9.53
C THR A 188 2.01 2.98 -8.20
N CYS A 189 2.17 2.22 -7.11
CA CYS A 189 1.78 2.68 -5.78
C CYS A 189 2.58 3.93 -5.40
N PHE A 190 1.99 5.11 -5.54
CA PHE A 190 2.39 6.28 -4.76
C PHE A 190 1.95 6.04 -3.32
N TYR A 191 2.80 5.39 -2.54
CA TYR A 191 2.62 5.40 -1.08
C TYR A 191 2.76 6.84 -0.59
N MET A 192 1.64 7.50 -0.27
CA MET A 192 1.66 8.53 0.76
C MET A 192 1.84 7.82 2.10
N LEU A 193 3.10 7.70 2.53
CA LEU A 193 3.42 7.50 3.94
C LEU A 193 2.93 8.73 4.72
N SER A 194 1.64 8.72 5.07
CA SER A 194 1.05 9.63 6.04
C SER A 194 1.36 9.13 7.45
N LEU A 195 2.63 8.95 7.79
CA LEU A 195 3.06 8.85 9.19
C LEU A 195 4.37 9.61 9.39
N HIS A 196 4.28 10.65 10.22
CA HIS A 196 5.36 11.47 10.80
C HIS A 196 5.96 12.56 9.92
N ARG A 197 5.16 13.61 9.71
CA ARG A 197 5.65 14.97 9.43
C ARG A 197 6.24 15.56 10.72
N ASN A 198 7.53 15.32 10.96
CA ASN A 198 8.41 16.22 11.73
C ASN A 198 9.84 15.65 11.76
N THR A 199 10.64 16.04 10.78
CA THR A 199 12.06 16.45 10.93
C THR A 199 12.56 16.85 9.55
N ALA A 200 13.11 18.06 9.48
CA ALA A 200 13.74 18.58 8.28
C ALA A 200 14.99 17.75 7.94
N SER A 201 15.26 17.63 6.63
CA SER A 201 16.49 17.09 6.05
C SER A 201 16.63 15.57 6.00
N LEU A 202 15.88 14.92 5.11
CA LEU A 202 16.39 13.81 4.30
C LEU A 202 15.90 14.03 2.87
N ARG A 203 16.82 14.38 1.96
CA ARG A 203 16.59 14.23 0.51
C ARG A 203 16.34 12.74 0.28
N ALA A 204 15.07 12.38 0.16
CA ALA A 204 14.68 11.05 -0.24
C ALA A 204 15.22 10.84 -1.66
N ASN A 205 16.27 10.03 -1.78
CA ASN A 205 16.50 9.26 -2.99
C ASN A 205 15.23 8.42 -3.17
N SER A 206 14.38 8.83 -4.11
CA SER A 206 13.19 8.12 -4.52
C SER A 206 13.61 6.82 -5.20
N VAL A 207 13.96 5.82 -4.39
CA VAL A 207 13.92 4.42 -4.82
C VAL A 207 12.42 4.13 -4.99
N SER A 208 11.96 4.07 -6.24
CA SER A 208 10.60 3.68 -6.56
C SER A 208 10.41 2.22 -6.14
N PHE A 209 9.91 1.99 -4.92
CA PHE A 209 9.37 0.70 -4.52
C PHE A 209 8.04 0.49 -5.27
N ILE A 210 8.13 0.12 -6.54
CA ILE A 210 6.98 -0.34 -7.32
C ILE A 210 6.76 -1.79 -6.94
N GLU A 211 6.02 -2.04 -5.85
CA GLU A 211 5.65 -3.39 -5.45
C GLU A 211 4.33 -3.79 -6.15
N ASN A 212 4.34 -4.90 -6.89
CA ASN A 212 3.15 -5.41 -7.55
C ASN A 212 2.17 -5.99 -6.51
N ALA A 213 0.98 -5.41 -6.39
CA ALA A 213 -0.04 -5.80 -5.41
C ALA A 213 -0.39 -7.29 -5.45
N ALA A 214 -0.41 -7.92 -6.64
CA ALA A 214 -0.63 -9.35 -6.81
C ALA A 214 0.49 -10.20 -6.19
N LEU A 215 1.75 -9.79 -6.38
CA LEU A 215 2.91 -10.49 -5.81
C LEU A 215 2.99 -10.32 -4.30
N LEU A 216 2.61 -9.16 -3.77
CA LEU A 216 2.52 -8.97 -2.34
C LEU A 216 1.39 -9.83 -1.74
N PHE A 217 0.22 -9.87 -2.39
CA PHE A 217 -0.90 -10.72 -1.96
C PHE A 217 -0.50 -12.20 -1.96
N GLU A 218 0.22 -12.66 -3.00
CA GLU A 218 0.81 -14.00 -3.04
C GLU A 218 1.85 -14.22 -1.92
N THR A 219 2.70 -13.24 -1.65
CA THR A 219 3.73 -13.34 -0.59
C THR A 219 3.08 -13.53 0.78
N ASP A 220 2.02 -12.78 1.09
CA ASP A 220 1.27 -12.93 2.34
C ASP A 220 0.59 -14.30 2.44
N LEU A 221 0.08 -14.83 1.32
CA LEU A 221 -0.51 -16.17 1.26
C LEU A 221 0.53 -17.27 1.52
N ARG A 222 1.75 -17.11 1.00
CA ARG A 222 2.85 -18.09 1.14
C ARG A 222 3.53 -18.02 2.51
N THR A 223 3.63 -16.84 3.10
CA THR A 223 4.23 -16.64 4.43
C THR A 223 3.25 -16.92 5.56
N GLY A 224 1.96 -16.67 5.34
CA GLY A 224 0.87 -16.89 6.31
C GLY A 224 0.90 -18.24 7.03
N PRO A 225 1.19 -19.38 6.37
CA PRO A 225 1.35 -20.68 7.03
C PRO A 225 2.46 -20.81 8.06
N GLN A 226 3.49 -19.96 7.96
CA GLN A 226 4.64 -19.93 8.87
C GLN A 226 4.52 -18.82 9.93
N THR A 227 3.59 -17.89 9.76
CA THR A 227 3.38 -16.76 10.67
C THR A 227 2.54 -17.18 11.86
N LEU A 228 3.17 -17.32 13.04
CA LEU A 228 2.49 -17.62 14.30
C LEU A 228 1.35 -16.62 14.56
N GLY A 229 0.14 -17.11 14.84
CA GLY A 229 -1.05 -16.28 15.08
C GLY A 229 -1.89 -16.00 13.82
N SER A 230 -1.37 -16.30 12.63
CA SER A 230 -2.16 -16.21 11.39
C SER A 230 -3.25 -17.29 11.33
N PRO A 231 -4.46 -16.99 10.84
CA PRO A 231 -5.46 -18.03 10.52
C PRO A 231 -4.97 -19.04 9.47
N LEU A 232 -3.93 -18.69 8.69
CA LEU A 232 -3.31 -19.57 7.72
C LEU A 232 -2.24 -20.48 8.32
N THR A 233 -1.87 -20.31 9.61
CA THR A 233 -0.81 -21.11 10.26
C THR A 233 -1.06 -22.61 10.08
N ASN A 234 -0.03 -23.35 9.63
CA ASN A 234 -0.10 -24.79 9.33
C ASN A 234 -1.13 -25.19 8.26
N GLN A 235 -1.69 -24.24 7.50
CA GLN A 235 -2.56 -24.56 6.37
C GLN A 235 -1.75 -24.83 5.10
N VAL A 236 -2.29 -25.71 4.26
CA VAL A 236 -1.77 -25.90 2.89
C VAL A 236 -2.40 -24.83 2.01
N VAL A 237 -1.58 -23.92 1.50
CA VAL A 237 -2.00 -22.82 0.63
C VAL A 237 -1.38 -23.03 -0.75
N GLU A 238 -2.24 -23.11 -1.77
CA GLU A 238 -1.84 -23.17 -3.18
C GLU A 238 -2.14 -21.81 -3.82
N THR A 239 -1.17 -21.23 -4.53
CA THR A 239 -1.30 -19.91 -5.17
C THR A 239 -0.72 -19.94 -6.57
N ARG A 240 -1.32 -19.18 -7.48
CA ARG A 240 -0.79 -18.90 -8.81
C ARG A 240 -1.13 -17.47 -9.20
N VAL A 241 -0.11 -16.76 -9.66
CA VAL A 241 -0.22 -15.41 -10.23
C VAL A 241 -0.09 -15.53 -11.75
N ALA A 242 -1.01 -14.93 -12.49
CA ALA A 242 -0.97 -14.90 -13.95
C ALA A 242 -1.47 -13.55 -14.50
N PRO A 243 -0.95 -13.10 -15.65
CA PRO A 243 -1.52 -11.95 -16.35
C PRO A 243 -2.96 -12.27 -16.79
N ALA A 244 -3.85 -11.29 -16.67
CA ALA A 244 -5.26 -11.38 -16.97
C ALA A 244 -5.61 -10.44 -18.11
N ASN A 245 -6.19 -10.99 -19.17
CA ASN A 245 -6.65 -10.23 -20.33
C ASN A 245 -8.08 -9.70 -20.08
N ALA A 246 -8.27 -8.89 -19.04
CA ALA A 246 -9.59 -8.32 -18.77
C ALA A 246 -9.67 -6.91 -19.37
N VAL A 247 -10.43 -6.79 -20.47
CA VAL A 247 -10.89 -5.51 -21.02
C VAL A 247 -12.15 -5.13 -20.26
N SER A 248 -12.03 -4.48 -19.10
CA SER A 248 -13.19 -3.87 -18.45
C SER A 248 -12.78 -2.66 -17.64
N THR A 249 -13.36 -1.51 -17.97
CA THR A 249 -13.17 -0.23 -17.28
C THR A 249 -13.97 -0.12 -15.97
N ASP A 250 -14.89 -1.06 -15.70
CA ASP A 250 -15.75 -1.05 -14.50
C ASP A 250 -15.49 -2.26 -13.60
N LEU A 251 -14.27 -2.37 -13.06
CA LEU A 251 -13.95 -3.38 -12.05
C LEU A 251 -14.55 -3.01 -10.68
N GLN A 252 -15.25 -3.98 -10.07
CA GLN A 252 -15.75 -3.81 -8.72
C GLN A 252 -14.65 -4.13 -7.70
N ARG A 253 -14.40 -3.19 -6.78
CA ARG A 253 -13.43 -3.36 -5.68
C ARG A 253 -13.91 -4.42 -4.67
N VAL A 254 -12.97 -5.22 -4.18
CA VAL A 254 -13.17 -6.13 -3.04
C VAL A 254 -12.91 -5.36 -1.75
N PHE A 255 -13.95 -5.15 -0.96
CA PHE A 255 -13.84 -4.53 0.37
C PHE A 255 -13.98 -5.57 1.48
N TYR A 256 -13.34 -5.30 2.61
CA TYR A 256 -13.47 -6.11 3.80
C TYR A 256 -14.93 -6.15 4.28
N CYS A 257 -15.67 -5.06 4.07
CA CYS A 257 -17.09 -4.94 4.36
C CYS A 257 -17.97 -5.89 3.51
N ASP A 258 -17.43 -6.49 2.44
CA ASP A 258 -18.14 -7.48 1.62
C ASP A 258 -18.16 -8.87 2.29
N TYR A 259 -17.31 -9.09 3.30
CA TYR A 259 -17.33 -10.30 4.10
C TYR A 259 -18.58 -10.33 5.00
N VAL A 260 -19.39 -11.39 4.84
CA VAL A 260 -20.58 -11.64 5.66
C VAL A 260 -20.23 -12.67 6.73
N PRO A 261 -20.13 -12.29 8.03
CA PRO A 261 -19.70 -13.20 9.08
C PRO A 261 -20.66 -14.36 9.37
N ASP A 262 -21.96 -14.17 9.09
CA ASP A 262 -23.04 -15.12 9.36
C ASP A 262 -23.38 -16.02 8.16
N ASP A 263 -22.56 -16.01 7.11
CA ASP A 263 -22.72 -16.88 5.95
C ASP A 263 -22.54 -18.36 6.35
N SER A 264 -23.51 -19.20 5.99
CA SER A 264 -23.56 -20.63 6.34
C SER A 264 -22.36 -21.44 5.86
N GLU A 265 -21.69 -21.01 4.79
CA GLU A 265 -20.49 -21.66 4.27
C GLU A 265 -19.21 -21.16 4.95
N SER A 266 -19.26 -20.04 5.68
CA SER A 266 -18.12 -19.51 6.40
C SER A 266 -18.16 -20.04 7.84
N PRO A 267 -17.17 -20.82 8.29
CA PRO A 267 -17.00 -21.06 9.72
C PRO A 267 -16.84 -19.69 10.34
N GLN A 268 -17.86 -19.28 11.09
CA GLN A 268 -17.98 -17.91 11.52
C GLN A 268 -16.63 -17.47 12.12
N ASN A 269 -16.25 -16.23 11.85
CA ASN A 269 -15.61 -15.47 12.90
C ASN A 269 -16.68 -15.25 13.98
N THR A 270 -17.17 -16.33 14.60
CA THR A 270 -17.66 -16.20 15.94
C THR A 270 -16.44 -15.63 16.63
N VAL A 271 -16.61 -14.43 17.17
CA VAL A 271 -15.76 -13.83 18.20
C VAL A 271 -15.80 -14.78 19.41
N SER A 272 -15.33 -16.00 19.21
CA SER A 272 -15.33 -17.15 20.10
C SER A 272 -14.57 -18.28 19.39
N SER A 273 -13.30 -18.43 19.80
CA SER A 273 -12.56 -19.70 19.83
C SER A 273 -11.56 -20.00 18.71
N ILE A 274 -10.87 -19.01 18.15
CA ILE A 274 -9.40 -19.01 18.37
C ILE A 274 -9.28 -18.60 19.84
N SER A 275 -8.48 -19.30 20.64
CA SER A 275 -8.47 -19.09 22.10
C SER A 275 -8.29 -17.62 22.43
N LEU A 276 -9.42 -16.94 22.66
CA LEU A 276 -9.52 -15.74 23.44
C LEU A 276 -8.78 -16.06 24.73
N THR A 277 -7.54 -15.59 24.81
CA THR A 277 -7.01 -15.09 26.05
C THR A 277 -8.08 -14.23 26.71
N THR A 278 -8.77 -13.43 25.90
CA THR A 278 -9.57 -12.27 26.26
C THR A 278 -11.08 -12.50 26.07
N SER A 279 -11.83 -12.77 27.14
CA SER A 279 -13.30 -12.71 27.01
C SER A 279 -13.70 -11.26 26.77
N VAL A 280 -13.99 -10.88 25.52
CA VAL A 280 -14.31 -9.49 25.16
C VAL A 280 -15.64 -9.09 25.79
N SER A 281 -15.57 -8.30 26.85
CA SER A 281 -16.68 -7.49 27.35
C SER A 281 -16.34 -6.03 27.12
N ASN A 282 -17.29 -5.27 26.57
CA ASN A 282 -17.17 -3.83 26.44
C ASN A 282 -17.13 -3.18 27.83
N LEU A 283 -16.05 -2.46 28.15
CA LEU A 283 -15.88 -1.75 29.41
C LEU A 283 -16.35 -0.29 29.28
N ASP A 284 -17.08 0.16 30.30
CA ASP A 284 -17.48 1.55 30.45
C ASP A 284 -16.29 2.38 30.96
N PRO A 285 -16.02 3.58 30.41
CA PRO A 285 -14.95 4.48 30.86
C PRO A 285 -14.99 4.84 32.36
N SER A 286 -16.14 4.70 33.02
CA SER A 286 -16.32 4.93 34.45
C SER A 286 -15.87 3.77 35.34
N THR A 287 -15.47 2.62 34.77
CA THR A 287 -15.04 1.43 35.55
C THR A 287 -13.61 1.54 36.05
N ASP A 288 -13.37 0.97 37.24
CA ASP A 288 -12.03 0.81 37.82
C ASP A 288 -11.11 -0.03 36.90
N GLU A 289 -11.67 -1.04 36.24
CA GLU A 289 -10.96 -1.86 35.26
C GLU A 289 -10.45 -1.01 34.10
N PHE A 290 -11.30 -0.17 33.49
CA PHE A 290 -10.86 0.76 32.44
C PHE A 290 -9.84 1.77 32.96
N ARG A 291 -10.08 2.38 34.13
CA ARG A 291 -9.21 3.44 34.64
C ARG A 291 -7.80 2.96 35.00
N PHE A 292 -7.66 1.72 35.44
CA PHE A 292 -6.40 1.23 36.02
C PHE A 292 -5.73 0.07 35.25
N GLN A 293 -6.47 -0.62 34.38
CA GLN A 293 -5.92 -1.68 33.51
C GLN A 293 -5.78 -1.24 32.04
N ARG A 294 -6.09 0.02 31.73
CA ARG A 294 -5.83 0.63 30.42
C ARG A 294 -4.37 1.01 30.29
N ILE A 295 -3.80 0.69 29.15
CA ILE A 295 -2.41 1.02 28.79
C ILE A 295 -2.34 2.11 27.71
N GLU A 296 -3.47 2.53 27.15
CA GLU A 296 -3.57 3.59 26.14
C GLU A 296 -4.13 4.89 26.74
N ASP A 297 -3.96 6.00 26.03
CA ASP A 297 -4.57 7.28 26.43
C ASP A 297 -6.10 7.24 26.29
N GLU A 298 -6.81 7.93 27.17
CA GLU A 298 -8.28 7.96 27.17
C GLU A 298 -8.88 8.50 25.88
N LYS A 299 -8.17 9.39 25.18
CA LYS A 299 -8.60 9.97 23.89
C LYS A 299 -8.84 8.93 22.80
N PHE A 300 -8.23 7.74 22.90
CA PHE A 300 -8.42 6.66 21.93
C PHE A 300 -9.76 5.93 22.10
N PHE A 301 -10.51 6.24 23.16
CA PHE A 301 -11.80 5.62 23.48
C PHE A 301 -12.96 6.61 23.39
N LEU A 302 -12.74 7.93 23.45
CA LEU A 302 -13.79 8.93 23.42
C LEU A 302 -13.96 9.56 22.02
N PRO A 303 -15.18 9.87 21.54
CA PRO A 303 -16.47 9.81 22.24
C PRO A 303 -17.28 8.52 22.03
N TYR A 304 -16.84 7.61 21.15
CA TYR A 304 -17.67 6.50 20.66
C TYR A 304 -17.07 5.09 20.84
N GLY A 305 -15.84 4.98 21.35
CA GLY A 305 -15.14 3.71 21.53
C GLY A 305 -15.35 3.10 22.92
N LYS A 306 -15.85 1.87 23.00
CA LYS A 306 -15.79 1.08 24.23
C LYS A 306 -14.46 0.33 24.27
N ALA A 307 -13.86 0.20 25.45
CA ALA A 307 -12.64 -0.60 25.60
C ALA A 307 -12.96 -2.09 25.63
N GLU A 308 -12.06 -2.90 25.08
CA GLU A 308 -12.14 -4.35 25.07
C GLU A 308 -11.36 -4.92 26.27
N SER A 309 -12.01 -5.78 27.07
CA SER A 309 -11.37 -6.44 28.21
C SER A 309 -10.61 -7.69 27.80
N CYS A 310 -9.32 -7.71 28.12
CA CYS A 310 -8.36 -8.68 27.61
C CYS A 310 -7.61 -9.43 28.71
N HIS A 311 -7.73 -10.76 28.82
CA HIS A 311 -6.91 -11.52 29.78
C HIS A 311 -5.46 -11.66 29.35
N LEU A 312 -4.56 -11.59 30.33
CA LEU A 312 -3.13 -11.91 30.16
C LEU A 312 -2.90 -13.42 30.10
N VAL A 313 -3.62 -14.17 30.95
CA VAL A 313 -3.66 -15.63 31.00
C VAL A 313 -5.05 -16.08 30.59
N SER A 314 -5.12 -16.83 29.48
CA SER A 314 -6.40 -17.25 28.91
C SER A 314 -7.22 -18.10 29.87
N ARG A 315 -8.55 -18.05 29.72
CA ARG A 315 -9.44 -19.03 30.36
C ARG A 315 -9.07 -20.46 29.98
N LYS A 316 -8.63 -20.68 28.74
CA LYS A 316 -8.20 -22.00 28.27
C LYS A 316 -6.92 -22.46 28.98
N GLN A 317 -5.86 -21.66 29.00
CA GLN A 317 -4.63 -21.99 29.74
C GLN A 317 -4.91 -22.18 31.23
N SER A 318 -5.80 -21.37 31.81
CA SER A 318 -6.25 -21.53 33.20
C SER A 318 -6.96 -22.88 33.45
N ARG A 319 -7.67 -23.41 32.45
CA ARG A 319 -8.36 -24.71 32.50
C ARG A 319 -7.44 -25.89 32.18
N ASP A 320 -6.55 -25.73 31.21
CA ASP A 320 -5.64 -26.76 30.72
C ASP A 320 -4.48 -26.97 31.72
N HIS A 321 -4.04 -25.90 32.39
CA HIS A 321 -2.95 -25.91 33.37
C HIS A 321 -3.45 -25.43 34.74
N LYS A 322 -4.52 -26.06 35.24
CA LYS A 322 -5.21 -25.68 36.48
C LYS A 322 -4.30 -25.47 37.68
N ARG A 323 -3.23 -26.27 37.82
CA ARG A 323 -2.32 -26.18 38.98
C ARG A 323 -1.59 -24.84 39.04
N GLU A 324 -1.24 -24.27 37.88
CA GLU A 324 -0.42 -23.07 37.79
C GLU A 324 -1.27 -21.82 37.58
N PHE A 325 -2.30 -21.92 36.72
CA PHE A 325 -2.99 -20.74 36.19
C PHE A 325 -4.44 -20.57 36.67
N ALA A 326 -5.08 -21.55 37.31
CA ALA A 326 -6.48 -21.42 37.73
C ALA A 326 -6.72 -20.24 38.69
N LYS A 327 -5.70 -19.86 39.48
CA LYS A 327 -5.76 -18.74 40.41
C LYS A 327 -5.97 -17.37 39.74
N TYR A 328 -5.71 -17.27 38.42
CA TYR A 328 -5.82 -16.04 37.64
C TYR A 328 -7.13 -15.92 36.84
N ASP A 329 -7.91 -17.00 36.69
CA ASP A 329 -9.11 -17.02 35.82
C ASP A 329 -10.15 -15.94 36.22
N ARG A 330 -10.36 -15.78 37.52
CA ARG A 330 -11.25 -14.78 38.14
C ARG A 330 -10.54 -13.58 38.73
N ASP A 331 -9.23 -13.45 38.51
CA ASP A 331 -8.45 -12.33 39.06
C ASP A 331 -8.63 -11.08 38.18
N SER A 332 -9.04 -9.97 38.78
CA SER A 332 -9.20 -8.69 38.07
C SER A 332 -7.88 -8.14 37.53
N ASN A 333 -6.74 -8.55 38.11
CA ASN A 333 -5.40 -8.19 37.61
C ASN A 333 -5.00 -8.98 36.36
N ASN A 334 -5.72 -10.05 36.05
CA ASN A 334 -5.52 -10.82 34.83
C ASN A 334 -6.35 -10.21 33.67
N ARG A 335 -6.49 -8.89 33.62
CA ARG A 335 -7.26 -8.17 32.60
C ARG A 335 -6.54 -6.88 32.22
N LEU A 336 -6.52 -6.57 30.94
CA LEU A 336 -6.17 -5.29 30.34
C LEU A 336 -7.41 -4.67 29.69
N ALA A 337 -7.47 -3.35 29.63
CA ALA A 337 -8.48 -2.62 28.86
C ALA A 337 -7.80 -2.01 27.64
N LEU A 338 -8.13 -2.51 26.45
CA LEU A 338 -7.46 -2.17 25.19
C LEU A 338 -8.44 -1.55 24.20
N SER A 339 -7.95 -0.66 23.34
CA SER A 339 -8.67 -0.25 22.14
C SER A 339 -8.76 -1.44 21.19
N ARG A 340 -9.69 -1.37 20.23
CA ARG A 340 -9.83 -2.41 19.21
C ARG A 340 -8.54 -2.64 18.42
N GLU A 341 -7.79 -1.57 18.17
CA GLU A 341 -6.53 -1.61 17.44
C GLU A 341 -5.42 -2.26 18.29
N MET A 342 -5.26 -1.80 19.54
CA MET A 342 -4.25 -2.35 20.46
C MET A 342 -4.55 -3.78 20.90
N HIS A 343 -5.82 -4.17 21.05
CA HIS A 343 -6.19 -5.57 21.25
C HIS A 343 -5.78 -6.42 20.06
N GLY A 344 -5.97 -5.90 18.84
CA GLY A 344 -5.44 -6.52 17.64
C GLY A 344 -3.92 -6.69 17.68
N TRP A 345 -3.18 -5.77 18.28
CA TRP A 345 -1.72 -5.87 18.41
C TRP A 345 -1.31 -6.85 19.53
N PHE A 346 -2.03 -6.83 20.64
CA PHE A 346 -1.81 -7.66 21.82
C PHE A 346 -2.02 -9.16 21.52
N ASP A 347 -3.10 -9.50 20.81
CA ASP A 347 -3.40 -10.87 20.41
C ASP A 347 -2.68 -11.28 19.09
N GLY A 348 -1.83 -10.41 18.53
CA GLY A 348 -1.11 -10.67 17.28
C GLY A 348 -2.01 -10.75 16.04
N MET A 349 -3.21 -10.15 16.11
CA MET A 349 -4.18 -10.07 15.02
C MET A 349 -3.86 -8.96 14.00
N SER A 350 -2.99 -8.00 14.34
CA SER A 350 -2.48 -6.96 13.45
C SER A 350 -1.20 -7.40 12.75
N ILE A 351 -1.07 -7.04 11.47
CA ILE A 351 0.06 -7.49 10.64
C ILE A 351 0.84 -6.35 9.96
N GLU A 352 0.60 -5.08 10.34
CA GLU A 352 1.41 -3.94 9.85
C GLU A 352 2.55 -3.55 10.82
N VAL A 353 2.49 -3.94 12.11
CA VAL A 353 3.43 -3.57 13.19
C VAL A 353 3.47 -4.73 14.22
N PRO A 354 4.58 -5.04 14.92
CA PRO A 354 4.78 -6.36 15.53
C PRO A 354 3.97 -6.63 16.81
N ILE A 355 3.89 -7.92 17.14
CA ILE A 355 3.38 -8.47 18.40
C ILE A 355 3.95 -7.71 19.60
N VAL A 356 3.07 -7.26 20.50
CA VAL A 356 3.47 -6.56 21.72
C VAL A 356 3.72 -7.58 22.82
N ASN A 357 5.00 -7.83 23.13
CA ASN A 357 5.38 -8.57 24.33
C ASN A 357 5.65 -7.61 25.49
N MET A 358 4.82 -7.69 26.53
CA MET A 358 4.97 -6.92 27.77
C MET A 358 5.71 -7.74 28.81
N LEU A 359 6.90 -7.28 29.22
CA LEU A 359 7.63 -7.85 30.34
C LEU A 359 7.47 -6.93 31.56
N PRO A 360 7.01 -7.45 32.72
CA PRO A 360 6.92 -6.66 33.93
C PRO A 360 8.32 -6.21 34.34
N GLY A 361 8.45 -4.94 34.69
CA GLY A 361 9.66 -4.36 35.25
C GLY A 361 9.55 -4.20 36.76
N SER A 362 9.65 -2.96 37.24
CA SER A 362 9.56 -2.64 38.65
C SER A 362 8.12 -2.40 39.12
N VAL A 363 7.80 -2.83 40.33
CA VAL A 363 6.56 -2.48 41.03
C VAL A 363 6.89 -1.37 42.02
N GLU A 364 6.09 -0.30 42.05
CA GLU A 364 6.26 0.75 43.05
C GLU A 364 6.26 0.17 44.47
N GLU A 365 7.23 0.59 45.28
CA GLU A 365 7.40 0.10 46.65
C GLU A 365 6.19 0.44 47.54
N ASN A 366 5.61 1.62 47.30
CA ASN A 366 4.47 2.15 48.03
C ASN A 366 3.17 2.02 47.22
N GLN A 367 2.04 1.93 47.93
CA GLN A 367 0.73 1.94 47.29
C GLN A 367 0.47 3.31 46.69
N SER A 368 0.15 3.34 45.39
CA SER A 368 0.01 4.58 44.63
C SER A 368 -1.44 5.08 44.64
N ILE A 369 -2.41 4.17 44.61
CA ILE A 369 -3.85 4.47 44.60
C ILE A 369 -4.62 3.40 45.38
N GLY A 370 -5.15 3.76 46.56
CA GLY A 370 -5.85 2.81 47.43
C GLY A 370 -4.96 1.62 47.79
N ASN A 371 -5.44 0.38 47.61
CA ASN A 371 -4.66 -0.84 47.85
C ASN A 371 -3.88 -1.33 46.61
N ARG A 372 -3.68 -0.49 45.59
CA ARG A 372 -3.06 -0.85 44.30
C ARG A 372 -1.67 -0.22 44.18
N ARG A 373 -0.78 -0.94 43.49
CA ARG A 373 0.59 -0.48 43.17
C ARG A 373 0.73 -0.34 41.67
N LYS A 374 1.41 0.70 41.22
CA LYS A 374 1.81 0.83 39.81
C LYS A 374 2.94 -0.15 39.51
N VAL A 375 2.86 -0.79 38.35
CA VAL A 375 3.85 -1.67 37.76
C VAL A 375 4.35 -1.00 36.49
N LEU A 376 5.65 -0.69 36.48
CA LEU A 376 6.38 -0.19 35.32
C LEU A 376 6.79 -1.40 34.47
N CYS A 377 6.46 -1.41 33.18
CA CYS A 377 6.95 -2.44 32.27
C CYS A 377 8.35 -2.05 31.78
N GLU A 378 9.41 -2.69 32.28
CA GLU A 378 10.80 -2.36 31.92
C GLU A 378 11.12 -2.63 30.44
N ARG A 379 10.44 -3.60 29.82
CA ARG A 379 10.61 -3.93 28.40
C ARG A 379 9.27 -4.19 27.75
N VAL A 380 8.91 -3.32 26.82
CA VAL A 380 7.96 -3.62 25.76
C VAL A 380 8.80 -3.96 24.54
N VAL A 381 8.81 -5.23 24.12
CA VAL A 381 9.46 -5.61 22.86
C VAL A 381 8.47 -5.31 21.75
N LEU A 382 8.50 -4.06 21.28
CA LEU A 382 8.08 -3.68 19.95
C LEU A 382 9.35 -3.67 19.09
N VAL A 383 9.29 -4.20 17.87
CA VAL A 383 10.15 -3.66 16.81
C VAL A 383 9.66 -2.21 16.61
N CYS A 384 10.32 -1.28 17.32
CA CYS A 384 10.08 0.17 17.54
C CYS A 384 9.17 0.64 18.70
N VAL A 385 9.81 0.86 19.89
CA VAL A 385 9.63 1.92 20.94
C VAL A 385 8.27 1.98 21.71
N SER A 386 8.10 2.33 23.00
CA SER A 386 8.79 2.18 24.31
C SER A 386 7.77 2.51 25.42
N LEU A 387 7.70 1.67 26.46
CA LEU A 387 7.14 1.82 27.83
C LEU A 387 5.68 2.30 28.08
N LEU A 388 4.90 1.41 28.72
CA LEU A 388 3.59 1.68 29.32
C LEU A 388 3.54 1.16 30.77
N THR A 389 2.91 1.92 31.66
CA THR A 389 2.76 1.63 33.11
C THR A 389 1.33 1.18 33.39
N PHE A 390 1.11 0.09 34.13
CA PHE A 390 -0.23 -0.35 34.56
C PHE A 390 -0.23 -0.74 36.04
N ALA A 391 -1.37 -0.72 36.74
CA ALA A 391 -1.40 -0.96 38.19
C ALA A 391 -2.12 -2.26 38.58
N CYS A 392 -1.51 -3.06 39.46
CA CYS A 392 -2.10 -4.30 39.99
C CYS A 392 -2.45 -4.21 41.48
N ARG A 393 -3.46 -4.97 41.88
CA ARG A 393 -3.95 -5.15 43.26
C ARG A 393 -3.15 -6.26 43.95
N SER A 394 -2.57 -6.01 45.13
CA SER A 394 -1.83 -7.07 45.86
C SER A 394 -2.78 -8.06 46.54
N ARG A 395 -2.39 -9.33 46.59
CA ARG A 395 -2.97 -10.29 47.55
C ARG A 395 -2.18 -10.19 48.84
N SER A 396 -2.84 -9.84 49.95
CA SER A 396 -2.31 -10.11 51.28
C SER A 396 -2.22 -11.62 51.47
N SER A 397 -1.05 -12.09 51.91
CA SER A 397 -0.79 -13.47 52.34
C SER A 397 -1.79 -13.96 53.36
#